data_AF-A0A2N6BPJ8-F1
#
_entry.id   AF-A0A2N6BPJ8-F1
#
_cell.length_a   1.000
_cell.length_b   1.000
_cell.length_c   1.000
_cell.angle_alpha   90.00
_cell.angle_beta   90.00
_cell.angle_gamma   90.00
#
_symmetry.space_group_name_H-M   'P 1'
#
loop_
_entity.id
_entity.type
_entity.pdbx_description
1 polymer ?
#
loop_
_entity_poly.entity_id
_entity_poly.type
_entity_poly.pdbx_seq_one_letter_code
_entity_poly.pdbx_strand_id
1 'polypeptide(L)'
;MRTTGKFNTLTAKSPYGHRARSSFEDFSMQAAILLVLLTLNPAGQTGVNFVETDDMDTCQGKTLLLRNILTSGGIKVLENRCLTSPLKFSKYNHRPAAANKAKPPKRHAYRVVIGKDALKVTPMPDLSACETAPKADPAGGKVYCATSTQIMTGPGGAGTKAQ
;
A
#
# COMPACT_ATOMS: atom_id res chain seq x y z
N MET A 1 39.23 -12.99 -64.49
CA MET A 1 39.95 -11.73 -64.77
C MET A 1 39.51 -10.69 -63.76
N ARG A 2 40.48 -10.08 -63.06
CA ARG A 2 40.30 -8.99 -62.08
C ARG A 2 40.02 -7.69 -62.83
N THR A 3 39.08 -6.87 -62.34
CA THR A 3 39.15 -5.42 -62.46
C THR A 3 38.44 -4.75 -61.26
N THR A 4 39.26 -3.99 -60.55
CA THR A 4 39.02 -3.06 -59.43
C THR A 4 38.21 -1.83 -59.83
N GLY A 5 37.47 -1.22 -58.91
CA GLY A 5 36.85 0.09 -59.17
C GLY A 5 36.18 0.81 -58.00
N LYS A 6 36.99 1.39 -57.10
CA LYS A 6 36.81 2.66 -56.37
C LYS A 6 35.58 2.86 -55.45
N PHE A 7 35.87 2.85 -54.15
CA PHE A 7 35.08 3.48 -53.08
C PHE A 7 35.07 5.00 -53.28
N ASN A 8 33.88 5.61 -53.18
CA ASN A 8 33.72 7.06 -53.09
C ASN A 8 33.07 7.39 -51.74
N THR A 9 33.80 8.12 -50.92
CA THR A 9 33.40 8.65 -49.63
C THR A 9 32.51 9.87 -49.85
N LEU A 10 31.26 9.83 -49.40
CA LEU A 10 30.46 11.04 -49.19
C LEU A 10 29.98 11.06 -47.75
N THR A 11 30.72 11.84 -46.95
CA THR A 11 30.31 12.39 -45.66
C THR A 11 29.07 13.26 -45.85
N ALA A 12 27.92 12.80 -45.35
CA ALA A 12 26.77 13.66 -45.07
C ALA A 12 26.64 13.82 -43.55
N LYS A 13 27.14 14.94 -43.02
CA LYS A 13 26.77 15.45 -41.70
C LYS A 13 25.33 15.95 -41.81
N SER A 14 24.40 15.34 -41.06
CA SER A 14 23.08 15.90 -40.81
C SER A 14 23.11 16.65 -39.47
N PRO A 15 22.93 17.99 -39.44
CA PRO A 15 22.83 18.76 -38.21
C PRO A 15 21.35 18.89 -37.83
N TYR A 16 20.98 18.43 -36.63
CA TYR A 16 19.66 18.60 -35.99
C TYR A 16 18.47 17.87 -36.61
N GLY A 17 17.86 16.98 -35.80
CA GLY A 17 16.65 16.25 -36.15
C GLY A 17 16.36 15.15 -35.14
N HIS A 18 15.88 15.58 -33.98
CA HIS A 18 15.41 14.82 -32.82
C HIS A 18 15.12 13.32 -33.03
N ARG A 19 15.77 12.49 -32.21
CA ARG A 19 15.27 11.15 -31.84
C ARG A 19 13.87 11.28 -31.26
N ALA A 20 12.84 11.00 -32.04
CA ALA A 20 11.55 10.58 -31.50
C ALA A 20 11.66 9.10 -31.13
N ARG A 21 12.36 8.79 -30.03
CA ARG A 21 12.06 7.55 -29.29
C ARG A 21 10.82 7.85 -28.48
N SER A 22 9.76 7.12 -28.82
CA SER A 22 8.47 7.11 -28.15
C SER A 22 8.65 7.01 -26.63
N SER A 23 8.59 8.15 -25.94
CA SER A 23 8.50 8.22 -24.48
C SER A 23 7.05 7.90 -24.09
N PHE A 24 6.68 6.63 -24.18
CA PHE A 24 5.73 6.06 -23.24
C PHE A 24 6.57 5.46 -22.12
N GLU A 25 7.08 6.31 -21.24
CA GLU A 25 7.35 5.87 -19.88
C GLU A 25 5.98 5.67 -19.24
N ASP A 26 5.40 4.50 -19.50
CA ASP A 26 4.47 3.87 -18.59
C ASP A 26 5.23 3.76 -17.27
N PHE A 27 5.07 4.75 -16.38
CA PHE A 27 5.27 4.57 -14.96
C PHE A 27 4.23 3.54 -14.52
N SER A 28 4.47 2.29 -14.88
CA SER A 28 3.79 1.14 -14.33
C SER A 28 4.09 1.21 -12.85
N MET A 29 3.16 1.77 -12.08
CA MET A 29 3.17 1.71 -10.63
C MET A 29 3.26 0.23 -10.30
N GLN A 30 4.48 -0.26 -10.01
CA GLN A 30 4.69 -1.64 -9.64
C GLN A 30 3.89 -1.86 -8.38
N ALA A 31 2.77 -2.56 -8.52
CA ALA A 31 1.93 -2.90 -7.40
C ALA A 31 2.77 -3.76 -6.46
N ALA A 32 2.95 -3.28 -5.23
CA ALA A 32 3.66 -4.03 -4.21
C ALA A 32 2.74 -5.10 -3.63
N ILE A 33 3.31 -6.05 -2.88
CA ILE A 33 2.50 -6.90 -2.02
C ILE A 33 2.30 -6.18 -0.69
N LEU A 34 1.04 -6.00 -0.33
CA LEU A 34 0.63 -5.38 0.92
C LEU A 34 0.08 -6.44 1.86
N LEU A 35 0.74 -6.59 3.01
CA LEU A 35 0.18 -7.30 4.15
C LEU A 35 -0.78 -6.36 4.88
N VAL A 36 -2.03 -6.80 5.01
CA VAL A 36 -3.06 -6.15 5.82
C VAL A 36 -3.33 -7.01 7.04
N LEU A 37 -3.05 -6.46 8.22
CA LEU A 37 -3.28 -7.11 9.50
C LEU A 37 -4.34 -6.33 10.28
N LEU A 38 -5.51 -6.92 10.46
CA LEU A 38 -6.58 -6.40 11.31
C LEU A 38 -6.60 -7.17 12.63
N THR A 39 -6.62 -6.45 13.74
CA THR A 39 -6.71 -7.02 15.09
C THR A 39 -7.81 -6.36 15.89
N LEU A 40 -8.38 -7.09 16.84
CA LEU A 40 -9.33 -6.57 17.81
C LEU A 40 -8.62 -6.44 19.17
N ASN A 41 -8.61 -5.22 19.72
CA ASN A 41 -8.08 -5.02 21.07
C ASN A 41 -9.13 -5.41 22.14
N PRO A 42 -8.73 -5.50 23.43
CA PRO A 42 -9.67 -5.85 24.51
C PRO A 42 -10.83 -4.87 24.70
N ALA A 43 -10.68 -3.62 24.24
CA ALA A 43 -11.75 -2.62 24.25
C ALA A 43 -12.73 -2.76 23.06
N GLY A 44 -12.59 -3.79 22.23
CA GLY A 44 -13.43 -4.04 21.07
C GLY A 44 -13.14 -3.13 19.86
N GLN A 45 -12.06 -2.35 19.91
CA GLN A 45 -11.67 -1.49 18.80
C GLN A 45 -10.79 -2.25 17.81
N THR A 46 -11.08 -2.09 16.52
CA THR A 46 -10.30 -2.70 15.46
C THR A 46 -9.08 -1.84 15.10
N GLY A 47 -7.89 -2.42 15.19
CA GLY A 47 -6.64 -1.85 14.69
C GLY A 47 -6.30 -2.41 13.32
N VAL A 48 -5.67 -1.62 12.46
CA VAL A 48 -5.10 -2.08 11.18
C VAL A 48 -3.64 -1.68 11.04
N ASN A 49 -2.83 -2.62 10.56
CA ASN A 49 -1.44 -2.39 10.20
C ASN A 49 -1.22 -2.78 8.74
N PHE A 50 -0.41 -1.98 8.06
CA PHE A 50 -0.07 -2.13 6.65
C PHE A 50 1.42 -2.33 6.52
N VAL A 51 1.84 -3.46 5.96
CA VAL A 51 3.26 -3.75 5.73
C VAL A 51 3.48 -3.98 4.24
N GLU A 52 4.24 -3.11 3.62
CA GLU A 52 4.68 -3.27 2.25
C GLU A 52 5.82 -4.30 2.19
N THR A 53 5.77 -5.12 1.14
CA THR A 53 6.75 -6.18 0.85
C THR A 53 6.98 -6.24 -0.65
N ASP A 54 8.18 -6.68 -1.02
CA ASP A 54 8.61 -6.71 -2.42
C ASP A 54 7.95 -7.86 -3.18
N ASP A 55 7.65 -8.98 -2.50
CA ASP A 55 7.10 -10.18 -3.09
C ASP A 55 6.13 -10.93 -2.16
N MET A 56 5.39 -11.88 -2.75
CA MET A 56 4.34 -12.62 -2.08
C MET A 56 4.89 -13.59 -1.02
N ASP A 57 6.02 -14.24 -1.28
CA ASP A 57 6.59 -15.24 -0.37
C ASP A 57 7.08 -14.56 0.91
N THR A 58 7.77 -13.43 0.78
CA THR A 58 8.17 -12.57 1.90
C THR A 58 6.94 -12.11 2.70
N CYS A 59 5.87 -11.74 2.02
CA CYS A 59 4.62 -11.38 2.68
C CYS A 59 4.03 -12.54 3.49
N GLN A 60 3.92 -13.73 2.89
CA GLN A 60 3.38 -14.92 3.57
C GLN A 60 4.24 -15.37 4.75
N GLY A 61 5.57 -15.27 4.64
CA GLY A 61 6.46 -15.50 5.76
C GLY A 61 6.14 -14.58 6.95
N LYS A 62 5.90 -13.28 6.67
CA LYS A 62 5.49 -12.30 7.69
C LYS A 62 4.09 -12.57 8.25
N THR A 63 3.13 -13.01 7.45
CA THR A 63 1.78 -13.32 7.97
C THR A 63 1.85 -14.43 9.01
N LEU A 64 2.61 -15.51 8.75
CA LEU A 64 2.78 -16.62 9.68
C LEU A 64 3.44 -16.17 10.99
N LEU A 65 4.55 -15.42 10.88
CA LEU A 65 5.27 -14.89 12.04
C LEU A 65 4.37 -13.99 12.90
N LEU A 66 3.69 -13.02 12.28
CA LEU A 66 2.82 -12.08 12.98
C LEU A 66 1.63 -12.79 13.61
N ARG A 67 1.02 -13.76 12.92
CA ARG A 67 -0.09 -14.54 13.47
C ARG A 67 0.34 -15.20 14.77
N ASN A 68 1.46 -15.92 14.75
CA ASN A 68 1.96 -16.65 15.92
C ASN A 68 2.23 -15.71 17.10
N ILE A 69 2.95 -14.61 16.87
CA ILE A 69 3.27 -13.61 17.92
C ILE A 69 1.98 -13.05 18.54
N LEU A 70 1.02 -12.64 17.71
CA LEU A 70 -0.22 -12.00 18.18
C LEU A 70 -1.11 -12.98 18.92
N THR A 71 -1.27 -14.20 18.41
CA THR A 71 -2.10 -15.22 19.08
C THR A 71 -1.48 -15.67 20.40
N SER A 72 -0.16 -15.83 20.47
CA SER A 72 0.54 -16.11 21.74
C SER A 72 0.38 -14.97 22.75
N GLY A 73 0.26 -13.73 22.28
CA GLY A 73 -0.05 -12.56 23.10
C GLY A 73 -1.54 -12.36 23.42
N GLY A 74 -2.42 -13.29 23.04
CA GLY A 74 -3.87 -13.20 23.28
C GLY A 74 -4.58 -12.13 22.43
N ILE A 75 -3.93 -11.58 21.40
CA ILE A 75 -4.53 -10.59 20.52
C ILE A 75 -5.36 -11.30 19.46
N LYS A 76 -6.66 -10.96 19.38
CA LYS A 76 -7.55 -11.52 18.36
C LYS A 76 -7.21 -10.94 16.99
N VAL A 77 -6.79 -11.80 16.07
CA VAL A 77 -6.57 -11.46 14.66
C VAL A 77 -7.89 -11.62 13.90
N LEU A 78 -8.34 -10.56 13.23
CA LEU A 78 -9.55 -10.55 12.40
C LEU A 78 -9.21 -10.91 10.94
N GLU A 79 -8.14 -10.33 10.41
CA GLU A 79 -7.61 -10.60 9.07
C GLU A 79 -6.09 -10.49 9.10
N ASN A 80 -5.43 -11.31 8.28
CA ASN A 80 -3.97 -11.30 8.11
C ASN A 80 -3.67 -11.80 6.70
N ARG A 81 -3.67 -10.88 5.74
CA ARG A 81 -3.79 -11.16 4.30
C ARG A 81 -2.69 -10.46 3.53
N CYS A 82 -2.07 -11.16 2.59
CA CYS A 82 -1.26 -10.57 1.54
C CYS A 82 -2.10 -10.35 0.29
N LEU A 83 -2.04 -9.13 -0.26
CA LEU A 83 -2.80 -8.70 -1.44
C LEU A 83 -1.91 -7.79 -2.29
N THR A 84 -1.99 -7.95 -3.61
CA THR A 84 -1.36 -7.01 -4.54
C THR A 84 -2.06 -5.66 -4.42
N SER A 85 -1.30 -4.57 -4.25
CA SER A 85 -1.87 -3.26 -3.99
C SER A 85 -0.95 -2.12 -4.46
N PRO A 86 -1.50 -1.05 -5.06
CA PRO A 86 -0.76 0.17 -5.32
C PRO A 86 -0.70 1.10 -4.10
N LEU A 87 -1.39 0.76 -3.00
CA LEU A 87 -1.48 1.61 -1.81
C LEU A 87 -0.13 1.70 -1.10
N LYS A 88 0.17 2.90 -0.59
CA LYS A 88 1.38 3.21 0.17
C LYS A 88 1.05 3.77 1.53
N PHE A 89 1.82 3.38 2.54
CA PHE A 89 1.61 3.81 3.92
C PHE A 89 2.91 4.29 4.56
N SER A 90 2.80 5.27 5.47
CA SER A 90 3.92 5.65 6.32
C SER A 90 4.36 4.48 7.20
N LYS A 91 5.60 4.53 7.71
CA LYS A 91 6.08 3.54 8.68
C LYS A 91 5.18 3.49 9.92
N TYR A 92 5.00 2.29 10.46
CA TYR A 92 4.26 2.09 11.71
C TYR A 92 5.00 2.70 12.90
N ASN A 93 4.26 3.37 13.79
CA ASN A 93 4.80 3.91 15.03
C ASN A 93 4.60 2.94 16.19
N HIS A 94 5.71 2.36 16.68
CA HIS A 94 5.72 1.40 17.80
C HIS A 94 5.60 2.04 19.19
N ARG A 95 5.46 3.37 19.30
CA ARG A 95 5.32 3.99 20.63
C ARG A 95 4.01 3.53 21.28
N PRO A 96 4.07 2.91 22.46
CA PRO A 96 2.87 2.52 23.18
C PRO A 96 2.09 3.76 23.60
N ALA A 97 0.77 3.61 23.75
CA ALA A 97 -0.16 4.72 23.96
C ALA A 97 0.11 5.55 25.23
N ALA A 98 0.90 5.05 26.18
CA ALA A 98 1.12 5.70 27.47
C ALA A 98 2.56 5.56 28.02
N ALA A 99 3.59 5.27 27.21
CA ALA A 99 4.95 5.30 27.76
C ALA A 99 5.36 6.74 28.08
N ASN A 100 5.64 6.98 29.37
CA ASN A 100 6.38 8.13 29.88
C ASN A 100 5.71 9.50 29.70
N LYS A 101 4.41 9.63 30.05
CA LYS A 101 3.62 10.88 29.96
C LYS A 101 3.57 11.53 28.56
N ALA A 102 4.14 10.88 27.54
CA ALA A 102 4.10 11.36 26.18
C ALA A 102 2.69 11.15 25.59
N LYS A 103 2.23 12.13 24.81
CA LYS A 103 0.96 12.00 24.08
C LYS A 103 1.02 10.77 23.16
N PRO A 104 -0.01 9.90 23.16
CA PRO A 104 -0.06 8.77 22.23
C PRO A 104 0.04 9.25 20.78
N PRO A 105 0.61 8.44 19.87
CA PRO A 105 0.60 8.76 18.45
C PRO A 105 -0.84 8.90 17.96
N LYS A 106 -1.07 9.90 17.08
CA LYS A 106 -2.36 10.08 16.42
C LYS A 106 -2.72 8.79 15.68
N ARG A 107 -3.96 8.35 15.83
CA ARG A 107 -4.53 7.26 15.03
C ARG A 107 -5.44 7.84 13.95
N HIS A 108 -5.36 7.29 12.76
CA HIS A 108 -6.13 7.63 11.58
C HIS A 108 -7.20 6.57 11.35
N ALA A 109 -8.41 6.99 11.03
CA ALA A 109 -9.53 6.09 10.78
C ALA A 109 -9.57 5.66 9.31
N TYR A 110 -9.92 4.40 9.08
CA TYR A 110 -10.02 3.79 7.77
C TYR A 110 -11.26 2.91 7.68
N ARG A 111 -11.92 2.95 6.52
CA ARG A 111 -12.82 1.90 6.07
C ARG A 111 -12.01 0.94 5.21
N VAL A 112 -11.86 -0.30 5.69
CA VAL A 112 -11.10 -1.35 5.02
C VAL A 112 -12.09 -2.39 4.49
N VAL A 113 -12.09 -2.61 3.19
CA VAL A 113 -12.88 -3.66 2.53
C VAL A 113 -11.95 -4.72 1.99
N ILE A 114 -12.15 -5.96 2.43
CA ILE A 114 -11.35 -7.11 2.01
C ILE A 114 -12.26 -8.08 1.27
N GLY A 115 -12.04 -8.19 -0.04
CA GLY A 115 -12.63 -9.23 -0.89
C GLY A 115 -11.73 -10.46 -0.97
N LYS A 116 -12.03 -11.38 -1.90
CA LYS A 116 -11.23 -12.58 -2.13
C LYS A 116 -9.78 -12.25 -2.53
N ASP A 117 -9.64 -11.38 -3.54
CA ASP A 117 -8.36 -10.99 -4.16
C ASP A 117 -8.22 -9.46 -4.29
N ALA A 118 -9.09 -8.70 -3.62
CA ALA A 118 -9.15 -7.26 -3.72
C ALA A 118 -9.10 -6.58 -2.35
N LEU A 119 -8.41 -5.43 -2.29
CA LEU A 119 -8.35 -4.56 -1.14
C LEU A 119 -8.81 -3.17 -1.53
N LYS A 120 -9.73 -2.61 -0.73
CA LYS A 120 -10.03 -1.18 -0.77
C LYS A 120 -9.81 -0.59 0.61
N VAL A 121 -8.99 0.45 0.69
CA VAL A 121 -8.79 1.24 1.91
C VAL A 121 -9.21 2.67 1.63
N THR A 122 -10.10 3.20 2.46
CA THR A 122 -10.59 4.57 2.33
C THR A 122 -10.33 5.30 3.64
N PRO A 123 -9.58 6.42 3.64
CA PRO A 123 -9.43 7.26 4.82
C PRO A 123 -10.79 7.81 5.25
N MET A 124 -11.02 7.84 6.56
CA MET A 124 -12.25 8.37 7.15
C MET A 124 -11.89 9.53 8.10
N PRO A 125 -12.78 10.54 8.26
CA PRO A 125 -12.56 11.61 9.22
C PRO A 125 -12.35 11.09 10.64
N ASP A 126 -13.17 10.11 11.05
CA ASP A 126 -13.11 9.41 12.33
C ASP A 126 -13.77 8.02 12.22
N LEU A 127 -13.81 7.28 13.33
CA LEU A 127 -14.44 5.96 13.39
C LEU A 127 -15.97 6.02 13.25
N SER A 128 -16.61 7.06 13.78
CA SER A 128 -18.08 7.22 13.72
C SER A 128 -18.57 7.37 12.28
N ALA A 129 -17.85 8.16 11.47
CA ALA A 129 -18.09 8.30 10.03
C ALA A 129 -17.98 6.97 9.28
N CYS A 130 -17.16 6.03 9.77
CA CYS A 130 -17.08 4.69 9.21
C CYS A 130 -18.23 3.79 9.67
N GLU A 131 -18.57 3.82 10.96
CA GLU A 131 -19.61 2.97 11.55
C GLU A 131 -21.01 3.29 11.05
N THR A 132 -21.23 4.55 10.65
CA THR A 132 -22.48 5.04 10.04
C THR A 132 -22.58 4.75 8.54
N ALA A 133 -21.47 4.38 7.88
CA ALA A 133 -21.49 3.99 6.48
C ALA A 133 -22.12 2.59 6.29
N PRO A 134 -22.61 2.26 5.07
CA PRO A 134 -23.11 0.92 4.78
C PRO A 134 -22.10 -0.17 5.14
N LYS A 135 -22.54 -1.09 6.00
CA LYS A 135 -21.74 -2.22 6.50
C LYS A 135 -21.56 -3.32 5.46
N ALA A 136 -22.47 -3.40 4.50
CA ALA A 136 -22.35 -4.30 3.36
C ALA A 136 -21.52 -3.65 2.27
N ASP A 137 -20.59 -4.42 1.70
CA ASP A 137 -19.97 -4.08 0.44
C ASP A 137 -20.79 -4.73 -0.71
N PRO A 138 -21.19 -3.99 -1.75
CA PRO A 138 -21.98 -4.53 -2.84
C PRO A 138 -21.32 -5.70 -3.58
N ALA A 139 -19.98 -5.79 -3.55
CA ALA A 139 -19.24 -6.89 -4.15
C ALA A 139 -19.00 -8.06 -3.15
N GLY A 140 -19.64 -8.03 -1.98
CA GLY A 140 -19.55 -9.09 -0.97
C GLY A 140 -18.27 -9.07 -0.13
N GLY A 141 -17.48 -8.01 -0.19
CA GLY A 141 -16.30 -7.86 0.66
C GLY A 141 -16.64 -7.69 2.15
N LYS A 142 -15.75 -8.14 3.03
CA LYS A 142 -15.86 -7.87 4.47
C LYS A 142 -15.43 -6.44 4.75
N VAL A 143 -16.26 -5.69 5.49
CA VAL A 143 -16.02 -4.29 5.82
C VAL A 143 -15.55 -4.18 7.28
N TYR A 144 -14.48 -3.43 7.49
CA TYR A 144 -13.93 -3.12 8.81
C TYR A 144 -13.75 -1.61 8.97
N CYS A 145 -14.23 -1.10 10.10
CA CYS A 145 -13.87 0.23 10.59
C CYS A 145 -12.70 0.10 11.54
N ALA A 146 -11.54 0.58 11.12
CA ALA A 146 -10.28 0.34 11.81
C ALA A 146 -9.47 1.61 11.99
N THR A 147 -8.54 1.59 12.93
CA THR A 147 -7.58 2.68 13.11
C THR A 147 -6.14 2.23 12.98
N SER A 148 -5.29 3.09 12.42
CA SER A 148 -3.84 2.88 12.32
C SER A 148 -3.05 4.10 12.78
N THR A 149 -1.81 3.93 13.22
CA THR A 149 -0.87 5.06 13.37
C THR A 149 -0.21 5.43 12.05
N GLN A 150 -0.43 4.64 10.99
CA GLN A 150 0.08 4.89 9.65
C GLN A 150 -0.83 5.85 8.90
N ILE A 151 -0.23 6.67 8.04
CA ILE A 151 -0.92 7.57 7.11
C ILE A 151 -0.84 6.94 5.72
N MET A 152 -1.92 7.02 4.95
CA MET A 152 -1.92 6.56 3.56
C MET A 152 -1.31 7.67 2.68
N THR A 153 -0.21 7.36 1.99
CA THR A 153 0.63 8.33 1.27
C THR A 153 0.55 8.19 -0.26
N GLY A 154 -0.08 7.13 -0.78
CA GLY A 154 -0.25 6.84 -2.21
C GLY A 154 -1.70 7.02 -2.71
N PRO A 155 -2.04 6.53 -3.94
CA PRO A 155 -3.34 6.77 -4.57
C PRO A 155 -4.50 6.41 -3.64
N GLY A 156 -5.32 7.42 -3.32
CA GLY A 156 -6.43 7.36 -2.35
C GLY A 156 -6.18 8.14 -1.04
N GLY A 157 -4.95 8.60 -0.79
CA GLY A 157 -4.63 9.45 0.36
C GLY A 157 -5.04 10.89 0.08
N ALA A 158 -6.15 11.35 0.65
CA ALA A 158 -6.41 12.78 0.79
C ALA A 158 -5.38 13.39 1.76
N GLY A 159 -4.18 13.67 1.25
CA GLY A 159 -3.25 14.60 1.88
C GLY A 159 -3.73 16.02 1.62
N THR A 160 -4.78 16.46 2.33
CA THR A 160 -5.01 17.91 2.46
C THR A 160 -3.88 18.46 3.31
N LYS A 161 -2.92 19.11 2.64
CA LYS A 161 -2.07 20.11 3.29
C LYS A 161 -3.03 21.14 3.87
N ALA A 162 -3.09 21.24 5.20
CA ALA A 162 -3.53 22.46 5.83
C ALA A 162 -2.50 23.54 5.45
N GLN A 163 -2.94 24.52 4.67
CA GLN A 163 -2.29 25.82 4.58
C GLN A 163 -2.58 26.59 5.87
#